data_AF-A0A920K9G3-F1
#
_entry.id   AF-A0A920K9G3-F1
#
_cell.length_a   1.000
_cell.length_b   1.000
_cell.length_c   1.000
_cell.angle_alpha   90.00
_cell.angle_beta   90.00
_cell.angle_gamma   90.00
#
_symmetry.space_group_name_H-M   'P 1'
#
loop_
_entity.id
_entity.type
_entity.pdbx_description
1 polymer ?
#
loop_
_entity_poly.entity_id
_entity_poly.type
_entity_poly.pdbx_seq_one_letter_code
_entity_poly.pdbx_strand_id
1 'polypeptide(L)'
;MDNYWRAADPLYLKIFAKSFYIAGITTFLCLVISFPVALAITKVRQNWKLIILVLLMLPFWINLLIRTYALIAVLRTRGFLNSGFEWIAAHLGLRFEPVQFLYNDTAIIIGLVYIHLPFMILPIYAGLEGFDETLKQAAKDLGSSSMQVYRHIVFPLIRPSVFAGCMLVLFLRLVHI
;
A
#
# COMPACT_ATOMS: atom_id res chain seq x y z
N MET A 1 -31.30 9.10 -27.01
CA MET A 1 -31.20 7.97 -26.06
C MET A 1 -30.05 7.03 -26.45
N ASP A 2 -29.13 7.49 -27.32
CA ASP A 2 -28.23 6.62 -28.11
C ASP A 2 -26.82 6.47 -27.52
N ASN A 3 -26.52 7.17 -26.41
CA ASN A 3 -25.22 7.10 -25.73
C ASN A 3 -25.05 5.87 -24.84
N TYR A 4 -26.13 5.22 -24.40
CA TYR A 4 -26.04 4.01 -23.56
C TYR A 4 -25.55 2.77 -24.34
N TRP A 5 -25.85 2.71 -25.63
CA TRP A 5 -25.42 1.62 -26.51
C TRP A 5 -23.89 1.63 -26.75
N ARG A 6 -23.25 2.82 -26.75
CA ARG A 6 -21.78 2.95 -26.82
C ARG A 6 -21.05 2.49 -25.55
N ALA A 7 -21.73 2.42 -24.40
CA ALA A 7 -21.15 1.87 -23.18
C ALA A 7 -21.01 0.33 -23.23
N ALA A 8 -21.73 -0.33 -24.14
CA ALA A 8 -21.64 -1.77 -24.37
C ALA A 8 -20.60 -2.15 -25.44
N ASP A 9 -19.86 -1.18 -25.99
CA ASP A 9 -18.78 -1.44 -26.93
C ASP A 9 -17.68 -2.24 -26.21
N PRO A 10 -17.21 -3.38 -26.76
CA PRO A 10 -16.21 -4.24 -26.12
C PRO A 10 -14.93 -3.50 -25.71
N LEU A 11 -14.64 -2.38 -26.38
CA LEU A 11 -13.50 -1.52 -26.07
C LEU A 11 -13.66 -0.78 -24.73
N TYR A 12 -14.84 -0.25 -24.41
CA TYR A 12 -15.10 0.39 -23.11
C TYR A 12 -15.05 -0.63 -21.98
N LEU A 13 -15.71 -1.78 -22.15
CA LEU A 13 -15.66 -2.88 -21.18
C LEU A 13 -14.23 -3.34 -20.89
N LYS A 14 -13.37 -3.41 -21.91
CA LYS A 14 -11.96 -3.80 -21.76
C LYS A 14 -11.14 -2.76 -20.98
N ILE A 15 -11.39 -1.48 -21.18
CA ILE A 15 -10.73 -0.39 -20.42
C ILE A 15 -11.17 -0.43 -18.96
N PHE A 16 -12.48 -0.58 -18.70
CA PHE A 16 -13.02 -0.74 -17.35
C PHE A 16 -12.42 -1.97 -16.63
N ALA A 17 -12.34 -3.11 -17.32
CA ALA A 17 -11.74 -4.32 -16.77
C ALA A 17 -10.24 -4.13 -16.45
N LYS A 18 -9.46 -3.50 -17.35
CA LYS A 18 -8.04 -3.22 -17.11
C LYS A 18 -7.87 -2.30 -15.89
N SER A 19 -8.70 -1.27 -15.76
CA SER A 19 -8.66 -0.37 -14.61
C SER A 19 -9.00 -1.06 -13.29
N PHE A 20 -10.02 -1.93 -13.28
CA PHE A 20 -10.39 -2.70 -12.10
C PHE A 20 -9.29 -3.69 -11.70
N TYR A 21 -8.64 -4.31 -12.69
CA TYR A 21 -7.48 -5.18 -12.48
C TYR A 21 -6.31 -4.43 -11.84
N ILE A 22 -5.94 -3.26 -12.37
CA ILE A 22 -4.87 -2.43 -11.81
C ILE A 22 -5.23 -1.95 -10.40
N ALA A 23 -6.48 -1.53 -10.17
CA ALA A 23 -6.97 -1.12 -8.86
C ALA A 23 -6.87 -2.28 -7.85
N GLY A 24 -7.31 -3.48 -8.23
CA GLY A 24 -7.23 -4.68 -7.39
C GLY A 24 -5.79 -5.01 -6.99
N ILE A 25 -4.85 -5.03 -7.95
CA ILE A 25 -3.43 -5.28 -7.68
C ILE A 25 -2.84 -4.20 -6.76
N THR A 26 -3.12 -2.93 -7.06
CA THR A 26 -2.60 -1.81 -6.27
C THR A 26 -3.11 -1.90 -4.82
N THR A 27 -4.40 -2.15 -4.62
CA THR A 27 -4.99 -2.31 -3.29
C THR A 27 -4.39 -3.48 -2.54
N PHE A 28 -4.20 -4.62 -3.21
CA PHE A 28 -3.56 -5.79 -2.61
C PHE A 28 -2.12 -5.50 -2.17
N LEU A 29 -1.30 -4.89 -3.03
CA LEU A 29 0.07 -4.51 -2.70
C LEU A 29 0.13 -3.48 -1.56
N CYS A 30 -0.73 -2.47 -1.61
CA CYS A 30 -0.88 -1.49 -0.53
C CYS A 30 -1.21 -2.19 0.78
N LEU A 31 -2.13 -3.15 0.81
CA LEU A 31 -2.51 -3.89 2.01
C LEU A 31 -1.33 -4.72 2.56
N VAL A 32 -0.63 -5.45 1.69
CA VAL A 32 0.51 -6.29 2.09
C VAL A 32 1.64 -5.46 2.70
N ILE A 33 1.86 -4.24 2.20
CA ILE A 33 2.92 -3.35 2.71
C ILE A 33 2.44 -2.54 3.93
N SER A 34 1.22 -2.01 3.90
CA SER A 34 0.68 -1.15 4.95
C SER A 34 0.44 -1.91 6.25
N PHE A 35 0.03 -3.17 6.18
CA PHE A 35 -0.26 -3.99 7.35
C PHE A 35 0.95 -4.18 8.27
N PRO A 36 2.12 -4.65 7.80
CA PRO A 36 3.31 -4.76 8.65
C PRO A 36 3.80 -3.39 9.11
N VAL A 37 3.70 -2.35 8.27
CA VAL A 37 4.08 -0.98 8.65
C VAL A 37 3.20 -0.47 9.79
N ALA A 38 1.87 -0.59 9.69
CA ALA A 38 0.94 -0.16 10.74
C ALA A 38 1.16 -0.94 12.05
N LEU A 39 1.39 -2.26 11.97
CA LEU A 39 1.76 -3.07 13.12
C LEU A 39 3.07 -2.61 13.76
N ALA A 40 4.09 -2.27 12.96
CA ALA A 40 5.35 -1.76 13.46
C ALA A 40 5.16 -0.42 14.21
N ILE A 41 4.35 0.50 13.68
CA ILE A 41 4.06 1.79 14.33
C ILE A 41 3.42 1.58 15.71
N THR A 42 2.53 0.60 15.87
CA THR A 42 1.89 0.35 17.18
C THR A 42 2.86 -0.07 18.29
N LYS A 43 4.03 -0.62 17.93
CA LYS A 43 5.07 -1.06 18.86
C LYS A 43 6.05 0.05 19.24
N VAL A 44 6.00 1.19 18.55
CA VAL A 44 6.88 2.33 18.79
C VAL A 44 6.38 3.17 19.97
N ARG A 45 7.29 3.85 20.70
CA ARG A 45 6.93 4.80 21.78
C ARG A 45 5.96 5.88 21.28
N GLN A 46 4.99 6.25 22.12
CA GLN A 46 3.90 7.18 21.76
C GLN A 46 4.39 8.47 21.07
N ASN A 47 5.45 9.09 21.57
CA ASN A 47 5.99 10.34 21.02
C ASN A 47 6.52 10.20 19.58
N TRP A 48 7.03 9.01 19.23
CA TRP A 48 7.58 8.74 17.90
C TRP A 48 6.51 8.29 16.91
N LYS A 49 5.37 7.75 17.37
CA LYS A 49 4.26 7.35 16.49
C LYS A 49 3.77 8.53 15.66
N LEU A 50 3.51 9.67 16.30
CA LEU A 50 3.05 10.88 15.62
C LEU A 50 4.07 11.37 14.59
N ILE A 51 5.36 11.34 14.93
CA ILE A 51 6.44 11.73 14.00
C ILE A 51 6.46 10.80 12.78
N ILE A 52 6.35 9.48 12.96
CA ILE A 52 6.33 8.51 11.86
C ILE A 52 5.10 8.71 10.97
N LEU A 53 3.93 8.93 11.56
CA LEU A 53 2.70 9.18 10.81
C LEU A 53 2.79 10.48 10.01
N VAL A 54 3.30 11.56 10.61
CA VAL A 54 3.54 12.83 9.90
C VAL A 54 4.56 12.63 8.77
N LEU A 55 5.63 11.88 8.99
CA LEU A 55 6.64 11.59 7.96
C LEU A 55 6.04 10.79 6.79
N LEU A 56 5.14 9.84 7.06
CA LEU A 56 4.40 9.09 6.03
C LEU A 56 3.44 9.98 5.24
N MET A 57 2.90 11.04 5.86
CA MET A 57 2.02 12.01 5.20
C MET A 57 2.78 13.12 4.48
N LEU A 58 4.02 13.42 4.88
CA LEU A 58 4.89 14.42 4.24
C LEU A 58 4.97 14.29 2.71
N PRO A 59 5.19 13.10 2.11
CA PRO A 59 5.25 12.97 0.65
C PRO A 59 3.92 13.28 -0.05
N PHE A 60 2.80 13.28 0.66
CA PHE A 60 1.50 13.68 0.13
C PHE A 60 1.36 15.21 0.04
N TRP A 61 2.04 15.96 0.92
CA TRP A 61 1.96 17.42 0.96
C TRP A 61 2.80 18.10 -0.12
N ILE A 62 3.72 17.37 -0.74
CA ILE A 62 4.57 17.88 -1.82
C ILE A 62 3.78 17.90 -3.14
N ASN A 63 4.06 18.90 -3.99
CA ASN A 63 3.42 19.04 -5.30
C ASN A 63 3.57 17.77 -6.17
N LEU A 64 2.50 17.40 -6.88
CA LEU A 64 2.42 16.23 -7.75
C LEU A 64 3.53 16.17 -8.81
N LEU A 65 3.95 17.32 -9.37
CA LEU A 65 5.01 17.37 -10.38
C LEU A 65 6.35 16.93 -9.78
N ILE A 66 6.72 17.50 -8.62
CA ILE A 66 7.96 17.15 -7.91
C ILE A 66 7.96 15.66 -7.59
N ARG A 67 6.83 15.12 -7.10
CA ARG A 67 6.67 13.70 -6.79
C ARG A 67 6.84 12.81 -8.02
N THR A 68 6.26 13.21 -9.14
CA THR A 68 6.38 12.48 -10.41
C THR A 68 7.83 12.46 -10.88
N TYR A 69 8.53 13.60 -10.85
CA TYR A 69 9.96 13.65 -11.21
C TYR A 69 10.84 12.81 -10.28
N ALA A 70 10.56 12.82 -8.97
CA ALA A 70 11.26 11.98 -8.01
C ALA A 70 11.05 10.49 -8.31
N LEU A 71 9.81 10.06 -8.58
CA LEU A 71 9.50 8.68 -8.98
C LEU A 71 10.18 8.30 -10.30
N ILE A 72 10.16 9.18 -11.31
CA ILE A 72 10.86 8.97 -12.59
C ILE A 72 12.36 8.78 -12.35
N ALA A 73 12.98 9.58 -11.49
CA ALA A 73 14.40 9.45 -11.16
C ALA A 73 14.73 8.11 -10.50
N VAL A 74 13.86 7.62 -9.60
CA VAL A 74 14.02 6.32 -8.92
C VAL A 74 13.81 5.13 -9.87
N LEU A 75 12.83 5.22 -10.77
CA LEU A 75 12.41 4.16 -11.71
C LEU A 75 13.20 4.13 -13.02
N ARG A 76 14.06 5.13 -13.27
CA ARG A 76 14.89 5.19 -14.48
C ARG A 76 15.80 3.96 -14.56
N THR A 77 16.23 3.61 -15.77
CA THR A 77 17.10 2.44 -16.03
C THR A 77 18.42 2.47 -15.25
N ARG A 78 18.92 3.65 -14.86
CA ARG A 78 20.08 3.83 -13.96
C ARG A 78 19.68 4.48 -12.61
N GLY A 79 18.44 4.23 -12.17
CA GLY A 79 17.90 4.74 -10.91
C GLY A 79 18.18 3.79 -9.74
N PHE A 80 17.83 4.25 -8.54
CA PHE A 80 18.05 3.52 -7.29
C PHE A 80 17.45 2.10 -7.28
N LEU A 81 16.32 1.88 -7.97
CA LEU A 81 15.71 0.55 -8.05
C LEU A 81 16.60 -0.46 -8.79
N ASN A 82 17.06 -0.13 -9.99
CA ASN A 82 17.95 -1.02 -10.75
C ASN A 82 19.30 -1.20 -10.06
N SER A 83 19.86 -0.14 -9.46
CA SER A 83 21.09 -0.25 -8.67
C SER A 83 20.92 -1.14 -7.44
N GLY A 84 19.75 -1.12 -6.80
CA GLY A 84 19.42 -2.02 -5.69
C GLY A 84 19.32 -3.49 -6.15
N PHE A 85 18.63 -3.75 -7.27
CA PHE A 85 18.58 -5.10 -7.84
C PHE A 85 19.94 -5.60 -8.30
N GLU A 86 20.75 -4.73 -8.91
CA GLU A 86 22.14 -5.03 -9.26
C GLU A 86 22.96 -5.38 -8.02
N TRP A 87 22.82 -4.63 -6.92
CA TRP A 87 23.49 -4.92 -5.66
C TRP A 87 23.06 -6.28 -5.09
N ILE A 88 21.76 -6.59 -5.05
CA ILE A 88 21.24 -7.89 -4.61
C ILE A 88 21.75 -9.01 -5.51
N ALA A 89 21.68 -8.84 -6.82
CA ALA A 89 22.13 -9.83 -7.80
C ALA A 89 23.65 -10.06 -7.72
N ALA A 90 24.44 -9.02 -7.46
CA ALA A 90 25.87 -9.14 -7.20
C ALA A 90 26.16 -9.96 -5.94
N HIS A 91 25.37 -9.80 -4.88
CA HIS A 91 25.49 -10.63 -3.66
C HIS A 91 25.07 -12.08 -3.89
N LEU A 92 24.17 -12.33 -4.85
CA LEU A 92 23.70 -13.67 -5.26
C LEU A 92 24.54 -14.28 -6.39
N GLY A 93 25.54 -13.57 -6.92
CA GLY A 93 26.38 -14.02 -8.03
C GLY A 93 25.66 -14.13 -9.39
N LEU A 94 24.51 -13.47 -9.55
CA LEU A 94 23.70 -13.51 -10.76
C LEU A 94 24.04 -12.33 -11.68
N ARG A 95 24.06 -12.57 -13.01
CA ARG A 95 24.16 -11.48 -13.99
C ARG A 95 22.82 -10.74 -14.04
N PHE A 96 22.85 -9.43 -13.76
CA PHE A 96 21.67 -8.58 -13.81
C PHE A 96 21.71 -7.68 -15.04
N GLU A 97 20.65 -7.71 -15.84
CA GLU A 97 20.43 -6.74 -16.90
C GLU A 97 19.46 -5.65 -16.43
N PRO A 98 19.79 -4.36 -16.61
CA PRO A 98 18.92 -3.28 -16.16
C PRO A 98 17.54 -3.34 -16.83
N VAL A 99 16.50 -3.55 -16.02
CA VAL A 99 15.13 -3.59 -16.50
C VAL A 99 14.62 -2.17 -16.77
N GLN A 100 14.01 -1.95 -17.93
CA GLN A 100 13.33 -0.67 -18.22
C GLN A 100 11.97 -0.65 -17.52
N PHE A 101 11.96 -0.19 -16.26
CA PHE A 101 10.72 -0.04 -15.51
C PHE A 101 9.88 1.15 -15.96
N LEU A 102 10.54 2.23 -16.39
CA LEU A 102 9.89 3.46 -16.83
C LEU A 102 9.06 3.23 -18.11
N TYR A 103 7.87 3.85 -18.16
CA TYR A 103 6.90 3.72 -19.26
C TYR A 103 6.20 2.36 -19.41
N ASN A 104 6.24 1.50 -18.39
CA ASN A 104 5.51 0.22 -18.35
C ASN A 104 4.45 0.20 -17.23
N ASP A 105 3.51 -0.75 -17.30
CA ASP A 105 2.44 -0.95 -16.32
C ASP A 105 3.02 -1.14 -14.89
N THR A 106 4.22 -1.69 -14.75
CA THR A 106 4.93 -1.84 -13.46
C THR A 106 5.26 -0.49 -12.81
N ALA A 107 5.81 0.48 -13.55
CA ALA A 107 6.08 1.81 -13.01
C ALA A 107 4.80 2.52 -12.58
N ILE A 108 3.72 2.32 -13.33
CA ILE A 108 2.40 2.84 -12.97
C ILE A 108 1.96 2.23 -11.63
N ILE A 109 2.02 0.91 -11.47
CA ILE A 109 1.63 0.23 -10.22
C ILE A 109 2.49 0.72 -9.04
N ILE A 110 3.82 0.82 -9.19
CA ILE A 110 4.71 1.31 -8.13
C ILE A 110 4.36 2.74 -7.73
N GLY A 111 4.17 3.63 -8.72
CA GLY A 111 3.75 5.00 -8.47
C GLY A 111 2.40 5.05 -7.74
N LEU A 112 1.43 4.23 -8.15
CA LEU A 112 0.13 4.16 -7.50
C LEU A 112 0.25 3.66 -6.05
N VAL A 113 1.00 2.60 -5.80
CA VAL A 113 1.23 2.08 -4.44
C VAL A 113 1.85 3.14 -3.54
N TYR A 114 2.87 3.85 -4.01
CA TYR A 114 3.50 4.95 -3.28
C TYR A 114 2.51 6.04 -2.87
N ILE A 115 1.61 6.41 -3.79
CA ILE A 115 0.63 7.48 -3.58
C ILE A 115 -0.47 7.06 -2.61
N HIS A 116 -0.91 5.81 -2.68
CA HIS A 116 -2.06 5.30 -1.93
C HIS A 116 -1.69 4.64 -0.60
N LEU A 117 -0.41 4.32 -0.39
CA LEU A 117 0.10 3.75 0.85
C LEU A 117 -0.33 4.50 2.12
N PRO A 118 -0.14 5.84 2.25
CA PRO A 118 -0.51 6.54 3.48
C PRO A 118 -2.00 6.43 3.78
N PHE A 119 -2.85 6.47 2.74
CA PHE A 119 -4.30 6.31 2.86
C PHE A 119 -4.71 4.92 3.32
N MET A 120 -3.93 3.88 3.00
CA MET A 120 -4.17 2.52 3.52
C MET A 120 -3.63 2.34 4.94
N ILE A 121 -2.48 2.95 5.27
CA ILE A 121 -1.84 2.82 6.58
C ILE A 121 -2.70 3.43 7.68
N LEU A 122 -3.26 4.63 7.46
CA LEU A 122 -4.03 5.37 8.46
C LEU A 122 -5.23 4.58 9.03
N PRO A 123 -6.16 4.04 8.23
CA PRO A 123 -7.30 3.29 8.77
C PRO A 123 -6.87 2.02 9.48
N ILE A 124 -5.87 1.29 8.96
CA ILE A 124 -5.34 0.09 9.61
C ILE A 124 -4.70 0.44 10.96
N TYR A 125 -3.91 1.52 11.00
CA TYR A 125 -3.29 2.03 12.23
C TYR A 125 -4.34 2.48 13.24
N ALA A 126 -5.35 3.26 12.82
CA ALA A 126 -6.43 3.72 13.69
C ALA A 126 -7.22 2.54 14.27
N GLY A 127 -7.44 1.50 13.47
CA GLY A 127 -7.97 0.23 13.95
C GLY A 127 -7.08 -0.36 15.05
N LEU A 128 -5.79 -0.54 14.77
CA LEU A 128 -4.85 -1.15 15.72
C LEU A 128 -4.66 -0.35 17.02
N GLU A 129 -4.66 1.00 16.97
CA GLU A 129 -4.51 1.87 18.14
C GLU A 129 -5.82 2.01 18.94
N GLY A 130 -6.97 1.91 18.29
CA GLY A 130 -8.28 2.02 18.95
C GLY A 130 -8.62 0.87 19.90
N PHE A 131 -7.79 -0.17 19.99
CA PHE A 131 -8.02 -1.33 20.86
C PHE A 131 -7.29 -1.24 22.19
N ASP A 132 -8.01 -1.56 23.26
CA ASP A 132 -7.48 -1.58 24.61
C ASP A 132 -6.40 -2.67 24.78
N GLU A 133 -5.24 -2.27 25.31
CA GLU A 133 -4.15 -3.18 25.68
C GLU A 133 -4.59 -4.20 26.72
N THR A 134 -5.61 -3.89 27.54
CA THR A 134 -6.16 -4.80 28.57
C THR A 134 -6.66 -6.12 27.97
N LEU A 135 -7.29 -6.09 26.79
CA LEU A 135 -7.77 -7.30 26.09
C LEU A 135 -6.60 -8.22 25.70
N LYS A 136 -5.46 -7.64 25.31
CA LYS A 136 -4.26 -8.42 24.98
C LYS A 136 -3.61 -9.00 26.23
N GLN A 137 -3.63 -8.25 27.34
CA GLN A 137 -3.07 -8.69 28.62
C GLN A 137 -3.92 -9.83 29.21
N ALA A 138 -5.24 -9.68 29.27
CA ALA A 138 -6.15 -10.72 29.77
C ALA A 138 -6.04 -12.04 28.97
N ALA A 139 -5.90 -11.96 27.64
CA ALA A 139 -5.71 -13.16 26.82
C ALA A 139 -4.37 -13.86 27.10
N LYS A 140 -3.31 -13.10 27.37
CA LYS A 140 -2.02 -13.66 27.79
C LYS A 140 -2.09 -14.27 29.19
N ASP A 141 -2.84 -13.65 30.11
CA ASP A 141 -3.05 -14.17 31.47
C ASP A 141 -3.81 -15.50 31.46
N LEU A 142 -4.72 -15.69 30.49
CA LEU A 142 -5.40 -16.96 30.21
C LEU A 142 -4.51 -18.01 29.50
N GLY A 143 -3.21 -17.74 29.33
CA GLY A 143 -2.24 -18.67 28.73
C GLY A 143 -2.19 -18.65 27.20
N SER A 144 -2.82 -17.67 26.53
CA SER A 144 -2.74 -17.56 25.07
C SER A 144 -1.36 -17.07 24.63
N SER A 145 -0.78 -17.76 23.64
CA SER A 145 0.43 -17.30 22.97
C SER A 145 0.19 -15.99 22.21
N SER A 146 1.23 -15.17 22.04
CA SER A 146 1.14 -13.91 21.28
C SER A 146 0.56 -14.10 19.87
N MET A 147 0.88 -15.22 19.20
CA MET A 147 0.32 -15.53 17.88
C MET A 147 -1.19 -15.80 17.93
N GLN A 148 -1.68 -16.48 18.97
CA GLN A 148 -3.11 -16.72 19.17
C GLN A 148 -3.86 -15.41 19.42
N VAL A 149 -3.32 -14.52 20.25
CA VAL A 149 -3.88 -13.19 20.50
C VAL A 149 -3.99 -12.38 19.21
N TYR A 150 -2.93 -12.35 18.39
CA TYR A 150 -2.97 -11.63 17.12
C TYR A 150 -3.99 -12.22 16.14
N ARG A 151 -4.07 -13.55 16.02
CA ARG A 151 -4.93 -14.20 15.03
C ARG A 151 -6.40 -14.25 15.42
N HIS A 152 -6.72 -14.44 16.69
CA HIS A 152 -8.10 -14.63 17.18
C HIS A 152 -8.73 -13.38 17.77
N ILE A 153 -7.92 -12.40 18.20
CA ILE A 153 -8.42 -11.17 18.81
C ILE A 153 -8.11 -10.00 17.87
N VAL A 154 -6.83 -9.67 17.67
CA VAL A 154 -6.44 -8.46 16.93
C VAL A 154 -6.92 -8.49 15.47
N PHE A 155 -6.69 -9.60 14.75
CA PHE A 155 -7.03 -9.71 13.34
C PHE A 155 -8.53 -9.56 13.06
N PRO A 156 -9.47 -10.28 13.71
CA PRO A 156 -10.90 -10.07 13.49
C PRO A 156 -11.37 -8.67 13.88
N LEU A 157 -10.77 -8.06 14.89
CA LEU A 157 -11.09 -6.72 15.34
C LEU A 157 -10.67 -5.63 14.34
N ILE A 158 -9.51 -5.76 13.69
CA ILE A 158 -9.06 -4.81 12.65
C ILE A 158 -9.68 -5.04 11.27
N ARG A 159 -10.42 -6.13 11.03
CA ARG A 159 -11.09 -6.39 9.74
C ARG A 159 -11.90 -5.20 9.20
N PRO A 160 -12.78 -4.53 9.98
CA PRO A 160 -13.51 -3.36 9.49
C PRO A 160 -12.58 -2.22 9.06
N SER A 161 -11.48 -1.99 9.79
CA SER A 161 -10.47 -0.99 9.44
C SER A 161 -9.69 -1.33 8.18
N VAL A 162 -9.30 -2.60 8.02
CA VAL A 162 -8.67 -3.11 6.80
C VAL A 162 -9.63 -2.97 5.61
N PHE A 163 -10.90 -3.32 5.80
CA PHE A 163 -11.92 -3.18 4.76
C PHE A 163 -12.13 -1.71 4.37
N ALA A 164 -12.21 -0.81 5.35
CA ALA A 164 -12.31 0.63 5.11
C ALA A 164 -11.10 1.15 4.32
N GLY A 165 -9.88 0.73 4.66
CA GLY A 165 -8.67 1.08 3.90
C GLY A 165 -8.67 0.54 2.47
N CYS A 166 -9.06 -0.73 2.28
CA CYS A 166 -9.19 -1.33 0.96
C CYS A 166 -10.22 -0.59 0.10
N MET A 167 -11.38 -0.27 0.66
CA MET A 167 -12.40 0.54 -0.01
C MET A 167 -11.86 1.92 -0.37
N LEU A 168 -11.20 2.61 0.56
CA LEU A 168 -10.65 3.94 0.32
C LEU A 168 -9.67 3.96 -0.86
N VAL A 169 -8.72 3.01 -0.90
CA VAL A 169 -7.75 2.91 -2.01
C VAL A 169 -8.43 2.55 -3.32
N LEU A 170 -9.38 1.59 -3.29
CA LEU A 170 -10.10 1.16 -4.48
C LEU A 170 -10.94 2.31 -5.07
N PHE A 171 -11.70 3.02 -4.23
CA PHE A 171 -12.48 4.19 -4.64
C PHE A 171 -11.57 5.30 -5.16
N LEU A 172 -10.50 5.65 -4.44
CA LEU A 172 -9.59 6.72 -4.87
C LEU A 172 -8.97 6.42 -6.24
N ARG A 173 -8.61 5.16 -6.49
CA ARG A 173 -8.08 4.73 -7.78
C ARG A 173 -9.13 4.72 -8.87
N LEU A 174 -10.35 4.29 -8.59
CA LEU A 174 -11.43 4.20 -9.57
C LEU A 174 -12.00 5.57 -9.97
N VAL A 175 -12.00 6.54 -9.06
CA VAL A 175 -12.49 7.91 -9.33
C VAL A 175 -11.54 8.72 -10.23
N HIS A 176 -10.25 8.35 -10.30
CA HIS A 176 -9.26 8.99 -11.18
C HIS A 176 -9.16 8.31 -12.56
N ILE A 177 -10.27 7.80 -13.10
CA ILE A 177 -10.44 7.24 -14.46
C ILE A 177 -11.36 8.15 -15.24
#